data_AF-A8QAN1-F1
#
_entry.id   AF-A8QAN1-F1
#
_cell.length_a   1.000
_cell.length_b   1.000
_cell.length_c   1.000
_cell.angle_alpha   90.00
_cell.angle_beta   90.00
_cell.angle_gamma   90.00
#
_symmetry.space_group_name_H-M   'P 1'
#
loop_
_entity.id
_entity.type
_entity.pdbx_description
1 polymer ?
#
loop_
_entity_poly.entity_id
_entity_poly.type
_entity_poly.pdbx_seq_one_letter_code
_entity_poly.pdbx_strand_id
1 'polypeptide(L)'
;MMRFSGIHYDVVVARSLSGLITAFDPRSYNTCYAVSEKLVHWLREQRYAVDTHSFMLQCNECGTMVEGEHQALEHTKRTLHASYGEKAT
;
A
#
# COMPACT_ATOMS: atom_id res chain seq x y z
N MET A 1 4.06 7.96 14.52
CA MET A 1 3.23 6.84 14.00
C MET A 1 3.41 6.80 12.49
N MET A 2 3.66 5.64 11.90
CA MET A 2 3.80 5.49 10.44
C MET A 2 2.73 4.54 9.93
N ARG A 3 2.21 4.81 8.73
CA ARG A 3 1.23 3.98 8.02
C ARG A 3 1.88 3.42 6.77
N PHE A 4 1.72 2.13 6.53
CA PHE A 4 2.19 1.47 5.32
C PHE A 4 1.02 1.21 4.36
N SER A 5 1.21 1.49 3.08
CA SER A 5 0.20 1.34 2.03
C SER A 5 0.30 0.03 1.23
N GLY A 6 1.34 -0.76 1.46
CA GLY A 6 1.75 -1.88 0.59
C GLY A 6 3.03 -1.58 -0.20
N ILE A 7 3.26 -0.30 -0.55
CA ILE A 7 4.47 0.15 -1.28
C ILE A 7 5.10 1.43 -0.71
N HIS A 8 4.38 2.19 0.12
CA HIS A 8 4.83 3.48 0.62
C HIS A 8 4.55 3.62 2.13
N TYR A 9 5.41 4.37 2.82
CA TYR A 9 5.23 4.75 4.21
C TYR A 9 4.81 6.22 4.30
N ASP A 10 3.67 6.46 4.93
CA ASP A 10 3.15 7.79 5.25
C ASP A 10 3.31 8.09 6.74
N VAL A 11 3.45 9.36 7.09
CA VAL A 11 3.48 9.81 8.48
C VAL A 11 2.07 10.22 8.92
N VAL A 12 1.58 9.65 10.03
CA VAL A 12 0.32 10.06 10.64
C VAL A 12 0.59 11.12 11.70
N VAL A 13 -0.07 12.27 11.55
CA VAL A 13 0.04 13.41 12.46
C VAL A 13 -1.30 13.73 13.09
N ALA A 14 -1.28 14.18 14.34
CA ALA A 14 -2.46 14.78 14.96
C ALA A 14 -2.39 16.30 14.83
N ARG A 15 -3.54 16.94 14.58
CA ARG A 15 -3.64 18.40 14.55
C ARG A 15 -4.17 18.89 15.90
N SER A 16 -3.47 19.84 16.50
CA SER A 16 -3.88 20.58 17.69
C SER A 16 -4.06 22.06 17.36
N LEU A 17 -4.57 22.83 18.32
CA LEU A 17 -4.61 24.29 18.24
C LEU A 17 -3.21 24.93 18.15
N SER A 18 -2.19 24.23 18.66
CA SER A 18 -0.80 24.68 18.69
C SER A 18 0.05 24.20 17.50
N GLY A 19 -0.50 23.36 16.61
CA GLY A 19 0.19 22.89 15.41
C GLY A 19 0.01 21.41 15.12
N LEU A 20 1.01 20.81 14.48
CA LEU A 20 1.03 19.39 14.16
C LEU A 20 1.85 18.62 15.20
N ILE A 21 1.30 17.49 15.64
CA ILE A 21 1.91 16.58 16.60
C ILE A 21 2.31 15.31 15.86
N THR A 22 3.61 15.03 15.85
CA THR A 22 4.22 13.84 15.24
C THR A 22 4.75 12.84 16.28
N ALA A 23 5.06 13.33 17.49
CA ALA A 23 5.52 12.55 18.63
C ALA A 23 4.42 12.49 19.70
N PHE A 24 4.09 11.28 20.16
CA PHE A 24 3.00 11.02 21.09
C PHE A 24 3.55 10.47 22.40
N ASP A 25 2.91 10.84 23.52
CA ASP A 25 3.22 10.25 24.82
C ASP A 25 2.88 8.75 24.81
N PRO A 26 3.78 7.85 25.25
CA PRO A 26 3.54 6.41 25.29
C PRO A 26 2.27 6.01 26.07
N ARG A 27 1.88 6.79 27.08
CA ARG A 27 0.65 6.55 27.86
C ARG A 27 -0.62 6.73 27.02
N SER A 28 -0.52 7.48 25.93
CA SER A 28 -1.62 7.72 24.99
C SER A 28 -1.70 6.64 23.90
N TYR A 29 -0.86 5.61 23.93
CA TYR A 29 -0.74 4.61 22.88
C TYR A 29 -2.08 4.00 22.48
N ASN A 30 -2.88 3.53 23.45
CA ASN A 30 -4.17 2.89 23.17
C ASN A 30 -5.14 3.82 22.44
N THR A 31 -5.18 5.10 22.84
CA THR A 31 -6.02 6.11 22.19
C THR A 31 -5.52 6.41 20.78
N CYS A 32 -4.21 6.63 20.61
CA CYS A 32 -3.61 6.88 19.30
C CYS A 32 -3.80 5.69 18.35
N TYR A 33 -3.70 4.46 18.86
CA TYR A 33 -3.92 3.23 18.10
C TYR A 33 -5.38 3.14 17.62
N ALA A 34 -6.35 3.27 18.53
CA ALA A 34 -7.78 3.16 18.18
C ALA A 34 -8.22 4.22 17.14
N VAL A 35 -7.68 5.44 17.22
CA VAL A 35 -7.96 6.47 16.20
C VAL A 35 -7.28 6.14 14.87
N SER A 36 -6.04 5.66 14.91
CA SER A 36 -5.30 5.28 13.69
C SER A 36 -5.93 4.09 13.00
N GLU A 37 -6.47 3.13 13.75
CA GLU A 37 -7.19 1.98 13.21
C GLU A 37 -8.42 2.42 12.41
N LYS A 38 -9.22 3.36 12.93
CA LYS A 38 -10.36 3.94 12.21
C LYS A 38 -9.94 4.64 10.92
N LEU A 39 -8.84 5.39 10.96
CA LEU A 39 -8.28 6.03 9.77
C LEU A 39 -7.85 5.00 8.72
N VAL A 40 -7.15 3.94 9.14
CA VAL A 40 -6.72 2.87 8.24
C VAL A 40 -7.91 2.14 7.63
N HIS A 41 -8.95 1.86 8.43
CA HIS A 41 -10.19 1.24 7.94
C HIS A 41 -10.83 2.10 6.84
N TRP A 42 -11.02 3.39 7.10
CA TRP A 42 -11.57 4.33 6.12
C TRP A 42 -10.72 4.41 4.85
N LEU A 43 -9.39 4.49 4.97
CA LEU A 43 -8.49 4.50 3.82
C LEU A 43 -8.55 3.22 2.98
N ARG A 44 -8.77 2.06 3.62
CA ARG A 44 -8.98 0.79 2.91
C ARG A 44 -10.28 0.81 2.11
N GLU A 45 -11.37 1.34 2.68
CA GLU A 45 -12.63 1.52 1.95
C GLU A 45 -12.46 2.46 0.75
N GLN A 46 -11.58 3.47 0.85
CA GLN A 46 -11.22 4.35 -0.26
C GLN A 46 -10.23 3.74 -1.26
N ARG A 47 -9.89 2.44 -1.14
CA ARG A 47 -8.90 1.76 -1.99
C ARG A 47 -7.53 2.48 -2.04
N TYR A 48 -7.15 3.13 -0.94
CA TYR A 48 -5.88 3.85 -0.82
C TYR A 48 -4.70 2.94 -0.42
N ALA A 49 -4.91 1.61 -0.39
CA ALA A 49 -3.89 0.61 -0.19
C ALA A 49 -3.66 -0.14 -1.50
N VAL A 50 -2.39 -0.38 -1.83
CA VAL A 50 -1.99 -1.20 -2.97
C VAL A 50 -1.72 -2.60 -2.44
N ASP A 51 -2.49 -3.57 -2.91
CA ASP A 51 -2.22 -4.97 -2.62
C ASP A 51 -1.18 -5.48 -3.62
N THR A 52 0.08 -5.54 -3.19
CA THR A 52 1.19 -6.03 -4.02
C THR A 52 1.20 -7.55 -4.20
N HIS A 53 0.30 -8.29 -3.54
CA HIS A 53 0.22 -9.74 -3.72
C HIS A 53 -0.78 -10.15 -4.80
N SER A 54 -1.84 -9.37 -5.02
CA SER A 54 -2.98 -9.77 -5.87
C SER A 54 -3.27 -8.81 -7.03
N PHE A 55 -2.41 -7.84 -7.31
CA PHE A 55 -2.62 -6.93 -8.42
C PHE A 55 -2.36 -7.61 -9.77
N MET A 56 -3.23 -7.34 -10.74
CA MET A 56 -3.13 -7.87 -12.09
C MET A 56 -2.13 -7.05 -12.89
N LEU A 57 -1.06 -7.71 -13.32
CA LEU A 57 -0.03 -7.18 -14.19
C LEU A 57 -0.26 -7.66 -15.62
N GLN A 58 -0.18 -6.76 -16.59
CA GLN A 58 -0.12 -7.11 -18.00
C GLN A 58 1.33 -7.03 -18.48
N CYS A 59 1.85 -8.11 -19.07
CA CYS A 59 3.11 -8.06 -19.80
C CYS A 59 2.95 -7.17 -21.04
N ASN A 60 3.75 -6.11 -21.15
CA ASN A 60 3.66 -5.16 -22.27
C ASN A 60 4.25 -5.73 -23.57
N GLU A 61 5.00 -6.83 -23.49
CA GLU A 61 5.68 -7.45 -24.64
C GLU A 61 4.79 -8.49 -25.33
N CYS A 62 4.03 -9.29 -24.57
CA CYS A 62 3.18 -10.34 -25.11
C CYS A 62 1.70 -10.25 -24.71
N GLY A 63 1.32 -9.28 -23.88
CA GLY A 63 -0.06 -9.05 -23.46
C GLY A 63 -0.59 -10.00 -22.39
N THR A 64 0.20 -10.98 -21.93
CA THR A 64 -0.20 -11.96 -20.91
C THR A 64 -0.51 -11.27 -19.58
N MET A 65 -1.65 -11.61 -18.98
CA MET A 65 -2.01 -11.19 -17.63
C MET A 65 -1.41 -12.14 -16.60
N VAL A 66 -0.75 -11.61 -15.57
CA VAL A 66 -0.17 -12.36 -14.45
C VAL A 66 -0.60 -11.73 -13.14
N GLU A 67 -0.80 -12.54 -12.11
CA GLU A 67 -1.24 -12.06 -10.78
C GLU A 67 -0.04 -11.92 -9.84
N GLY A 68 0.22 -10.69 -9.42
CA GLY A 68 1.26 -10.33 -8.47
C GLY A 68 2.69 -10.55 -8.97
N GLU A 69 3.64 -10.24 -8.09
CA GLU A 69 5.07 -10.28 -8.38
C GLU A 69 5.57 -11.70 -8.68
N HIS A 70 5.05 -12.72 -7.98
CA HIS A 70 5.50 -14.10 -8.13
C HIS A 70 5.27 -14.64 -9.55
N GLN A 71 4.07 -14.44 -10.10
CA GLN A 71 3.77 -14.89 -11.46
C GLN A 71 4.49 -14.06 -12.52
N ALA A 72 4.70 -12.76 -12.28
CA ALA A 72 5.53 -11.92 -13.14
C ALA A 72 6.98 -12.45 -13.18
N LEU A 73 7.58 -12.79 -12.04
CA LEU A 73 8.92 -13.37 -12.00
C LEU A 73 9.02 -14.70 -12.75
N GLU A 74 8.04 -15.59 -12.59
CA GLU A 74 7.99 -16.85 -13.35
C GLU A 74 7.80 -16.63 -14.85
N HIS A 75 6.99 -15.65 -15.26
CA HIS A 75 6.82 -15.26 -16.65
C HIS A 75 8.13 -14.71 -17.25
N THR A 76 8.83 -13.84 -16.52
CA THR A 76 10.14 -13.33 -16.93
C THR A 76 11.15 -14.45 -17.10
N LYS A 77 11.22 -15.41 -16.18
CA LYS A 77 12.13 -16.56 -16.30
C LYS A 77 11.84 -17.42 -17.53
N ARG A 78 10.57 -17.57 -17.91
CA ARG A 78 10.15 -18.41 -19.04
C ARG A 78 10.24 -17.72 -20.39
N THR A 79 10.01 -16.41 -20.43
CA THR A 79 9.83 -15.66 -21.68
C THR A 79 10.89 -14.58 -21.91
N LEU A 80 11.69 -14.26 -20.90
CA LEU A 80 12.61 -13.11 -20.85
C LEU A 80 11.93 -11.74 -20.94
N HIS A 81 10.59 -11.69 -20.90
CA HIS A 81 9.86 -10.44 -20.85
C HIS A 81 9.94 -9.82 -19.45
N ALA A 82 10.37 -8.57 -19.36
CA ALA A 82 10.56 -7.85 -18.09
C ALA A 82 9.70 -6.59 -17.98
N SER A 83 8.96 -6.22 -19.04
CA SER A 83 8.08 -5.05 -19.02
C SER A 83 6.65 -5.44 -18.62
N TYR A 84 6.19 -4.90 -17.50
CA TYR A 84 4.83 -5.08 -16.99
C TYR A 84 4.17 -3.74 -16.70
N GLY A 85 2.86 -3.65 -16.93
CA GLY A 85 2.02 -2.53 -16.55
C GLY A 85 0.86 -2.98 -15.67
N GLU A 86 0.48 -2.16 -14.69
CA GLU A 86 -0.77 -2.36 -13.95
C GLU A 86 -1.95 -2.01 -14.85
N LYS A 87 -2.87 -2.96 -15.03
CA LYS A 87 -4.19 -2.66 -15.58
C LYS A 87 -5.19 -2.65 -14.44
N ALA A 88 -5.60 -1.45 -14.03
CA ALA A 88 -6.80 -1.30 -13.22
C ALA A 88 -8.01 -1.79 -14.02
N THR A 89 -8.65 -2.86 -13.56
CA THR A 89 -9.98 -3.29 -14.00
C THR A 89 -11.06 -2.57 -13.21
#